data_AF-A0A964ESI2-F1
#
_entry.id   AF-A0A964ESI2-F1
#
_cell.length_a   1.000
_cell.length_b   1.000
_cell.length_c   1.000
_cell.angle_alpha   90.00
_cell.angle_beta   90.00
_cell.angle_gamma   90.00
#
_symmetry.space_group_name_H-M   'P 1'
#
loop_
_entity.id
_entity.type
_entity.pdbx_description
1 polymer ?
#
loop_
_entity_poly.entity_id
_entity_poly.type
_entity_poly.pdbx_seq_one_letter_code
_entity_poly.pdbx_strand_id
1 'polypeptide(L)'
;MIEWLTDRWRNRRAGVRTRLALMLVGVLLLVVTQTVLAVSYTRDLFTQSEQVKHLASASEALDDIRAHVYQALDEHGSATTEEQLERLARSAAEARDAAARVPRMQDRLETLAERLDAHGALLLDSRRDRESVTPPLPLVSRLLAWREAVSEESLHWLERHPDANLSETTEELIRLREQIDRTPDLLIGPALSEHIWVGAGVGAARRAMSDVVAESAAKVRFELASSRHDVSSAYSAASALIGNTVESADRYLITLVLLTLVYIVVLVFIVPERLVAPLRHLASVVHRVSLGHYEVRAHTEHRDEFGAFGESLNHMLDQVLAFDELKRERVYQDRTRIVRLADLIADPVALIDTRLRLSLANRSFRKLFALADGYEDTDIRDRLDSGEGGELGRALEAALRRHRPVRRLPVTVNGRLGTHDLALTIEPGRDSAGRIAYLLLRFEPRESA
;
A
#
# COMPACT_ATOMS: atom_id res chain seq x y z
N MET A 1 -21.56 21.15 5.04
CA MET A 1 -21.16 19.81 5.55
C MET A 1 -19.77 19.81 6.19
N ILE A 2 -18.77 20.48 5.60
CA ILE A 2 -17.42 20.66 6.20
C ILE A 2 -17.46 21.56 7.45
N GLU A 3 -18.29 22.62 7.48
CA GLU A 3 -18.57 23.43 8.69
C GLU A 3 -19.28 22.64 9.80
N TRP A 4 -20.22 21.76 9.43
CA TRP A 4 -20.91 20.89 10.40
C TRP A 4 -19.97 19.84 11.03
N LEU A 5 -18.98 19.36 10.26
CA LEU A 5 -17.94 18.49 10.79
C LEU A 5 -16.99 19.26 11.70
N THR A 6 -16.49 20.43 11.29
CA THR A 6 -15.53 21.22 12.07
C THR A 6 -16.11 21.76 13.39
N ASP A 7 -17.38 22.13 13.44
CA ASP A 7 -18.02 22.63 14.67
C ASP A 7 -18.28 21.51 15.70
N ARG A 8 -18.54 20.27 15.24
CA ARG A 8 -18.69 19.10 16.11
C ARG A 8 -17.36 18.62 16.71
N TRP A 9 -16.23 18.90 16.05
CA TRP A 9 -14.89 18.61 16.53
C TRP A 9 -14.44 19.53 17.67
N ARG A 10 -15.00 20.74 17.76
CA ARG A 10 -14.57 21.76 18.73
C ARG A 10 -15.18 21.57 20.12
N ASN A 11 -16.28 20.82 20.25
CA ASN A 11 -17.09 20.81 21.49
C ASN A 11 -17.44 19.43 22.06
N ARG A 12 -16.82 18.33 21.59
CA ARG A 12 -16.92 17.03 22.26
C ARG A 12 -15.63 16.67 22.95
N ARG A 13 -15.80 16.31 24.23
CA ARG A 13 -14.89 15.65 25.17
C ARG A 13 -14.40 14.31 24.59
N ALA A 14 -13.74 14.33 23.45
CA ALA A 14 -13.19 13.15 22.80
C ALA A 14 -11.90 12.80 23.52
N GLY A 15 -11.88 11.65 24.17
CA GLY A 15 -10.66 11.07 24.71
C GLY A 15 -9.61 10.90 23.61
N VAL A 16 -8.34 10.85 24.00
CA VAL A 16 -7.18 10.46 23.20
C VAL A 16 -7.51 9.25 22.33
N ARG A 17 -8.22 8.24 22.84
CA ARG A 17 -8.63 7.07 22.05
C ARG A 17 -9.52 7.45 20.87
N THR A 18 -10.50 8.32 21.07
CA THR A 18 -11.42 8.76 20.00
C THR A 18 -10.69 9.61 18.97
N ARG A 19 -9.75 10.49 19.39
CA ARG A 19 -8.95 11.30 18.48
C ARG A 19 -7.98 10.46 17.66
N LEU A 20 -7.31 9.49 18.29
CA LEU A 20 -6.47 8.50 17.61
C LEU A 20 -7.27 7.67 16.61
N ALA A 21 -8.44 7.17 17.01
CA ALA A 21 -9.32 6.42 16.12
C ALA A 21 -9.74 7.25 14.91
N LEU A 22 -10.10 8.52 15.11
CA LEU A 22 -10.43 9.43 14.01
C LEU A 22 -9.23 9.73 13.10
N MET A 23 -8.03 9.93 13.65
CA MET A 23 -6.81 10.05 12.85
C MET A 23 -6.57 8.81 12.02
N LEU A 24 -6.65 7.62 12.64
CA LEU A 24 -6.36 6.35 12.00
C LEU A 24 -7.41 5.99 10.94
N VAL A 25 -8.69 6.29 11.18
CA VAL A 25 -9.75 6.24 10.17
C VAL A 25 -9.47 7.22 9.03
N GLY A 26 -8.97 8.42 9.34
CA GLY A 26 -8.50 9.38 8.34
C GLY A 26 -7.35 8.83 7.49
N VAL A 27 -6.32 8.22 8.11
CA VAL A 27 -5.22 7.52 7.40
C VAL A 27 -5.83 6.49 6.46
N LEU A 28 -6.70 5.64 7.00
CA LEU A 28 -7.23 4.49 6.29
C LEU A 28 -8.06 4.95 5.09
N LEU A 29 -8.94 5.94 5.27
CA LEU A 29 -9.72 6.52 4.17
C LEU A 29 -8.82 7.12 3.09
N LEU A 30 -7.76 7.83 3.48
CA LEU A 30 -6.81 8.41 2.55
C LEU A 30 -6.10 7.33 1.72
N VAL A 31 -5.52 6.33 2.41
CA VAL A 31 -4.77 5.24 1.78
C VAL A 31 -5.69 4.40 0.90
N VAL A 32 -6.89 4.06 1.36
CA VAL A 32 -7.87 3.31 0.57
C VAL A 32 -8.25 4.09 -0.68
N THR A 33 -8.54 5.39 -0.55
CA THR A 33 -8.88 6.24 -1.71
C THR A 33 -7.74 6.30 -2.71
N GLN A 34 -6.50 6.53 -2.25
CA GLN A 34 -5.30 6.52 -3.09
C GLN A 34 -5.10 5.17 -3.78
N THR A 35 -5.29 4.06 -3.06
CA THR A 35 -5.12 2.71 -3.61
C THR A 35 -6.18 2.41 -4.68
N VAL A 36 -7.45 2.74 -4.42
CA VAL A 36 -8.54 2.55 -5.38
C VAL A 36 -8.31 3.37 -6.64
N LEU A 37 -7.90 4.63 -6.50
CA LEU A 37 -7.55 5.49 -7.64
C LEU A 37 -6.39 4.90 -8.44
N ALA A 38 -5.30 4.48 -7.78
CA ALA A 38 -4.14 3.89 -8.45
C ALA A 38 -4.50 2.60 -9.21
N VAL A 39 -5.33 1.73 -8.61
CA VAL A 39 -5.79 0.50 -9.26
C VAL A 39 -6.72 0.80 -10.44
N SER A 40 -7.62 1.77 -10.30
CA SER A 40 -8.50 2.19 -11.41
C SER A 40 -7.68 2.70 -12.59
N TYR A 41 -6.70 3.57 -12.33
CA TYR A 41 -5.84 4.13 -13.38
C TYR A 41 -4.97 3.08 -14.06
N THR A 42 -4.35 2.18 -13.31
CA THR A 42 -3.53 1.10 -13.89
C THR A 42 -4.37 0.14 -14.73
N ARG A 43 -5.60 -0.16 -14.31
CA ARG A 43 -6.53 -0.98 -15.08
C ARG A 43 -6.90 -0.32 -16.41
N ASP A 44 -7.25 0.96 -16.40
CA ASP A 44 -7.59 1.70 -17.62
C ASP A 44 -6.39 1.75 -18.59
N LEU A 45 -5.20 2.10 -18.09
CA LEU A 45 -3.96 2.08 -18.87
C LEU A 45 -3.67 0.70 -19.48
N PHE A 46 -3.85 -0.37 -18.71
CA PHE A 46 -3.63 -1.73 -19.20
C PHE A 46 -4.60 -2.08 -20.33
N THR A 47 -5.90 -1.80 -20.17
CA THR A 47 -6.91 -2.08 -21.21
C THR A 47 -6.66 -1.28 -22.49
N GLN A 48 -6.27 -0.01 -22.38
CA GLN A 48 -5.93 0.81 -23.54
C GLN A 48 -4.65 0.31 -24.22
N SER A 49 -3.64 -0.10 -23.45
CA SER A 49 -2.40 -0.65 -24.00
C SER A 49 -2.62 -1.93 -24.80
N GLU A 50 -3.49 -2.83 -24.34
CA GLU A 50 -3.85 -4.05 -25.08
C GLU A 50 -4.56 -3.73 -26.39
N GLN A 51 -5.50 -2.77 -26.40
CA GLN A 51 -6.16 -2.33 -27.62
C GLN A 51 -5.16 -1.79 -28.66
N VAL A 52 -4.17 -1.00 -28.21
CA VAL A 52 -3.14 -0.45 -29.09
C VAL A 52 -2.21 -1.54 -29.63
N LYS A 53 -1.87 -2.56 -28.84
CA LYS A 53 -1.09 -3.72 -29.32
C LYS A 53 -1.83 -4.50 -30.42
N HIS A 54 -3.13 -4.76 -30.25
CA HIS A 54 -3.93 -5.45 -31.26
C HIS A 54 -4.05 -4.63 -32.56
N LEU A 55 -4.21 -3.30 -32.44
CA LEU A 55 -4.21 -2.41 -33.60
C LEU A 55 -2.84 -2.33 -34.29
N ALA A 56 -1.75 -2.33 -33.52
CA ALA A 56 -0.39 -2.35 -34.06
C ALA A 56 -0.13 -3.62 -34.87
N SER A 57 -0.47 -4.79 -34.32
CA SER A 57 -0.28 -6.07 -35.01
C SER A 57 -1.18 -6.23 -36.23
N ALA A 58 -2.41 -5.72 -36.19
CA ALA A 58 -3.28 -5.68 -37.38
C ALA A 58 -2.74 -4.72 -38.46
N SER A 59 -2.17 -3.59 -38.07
CA SER A 59 -1.52 -2.66 -39.01
C SER A 59 -0.32 -3.31 -39.70
N GLU A 60 0.51 -4.03 -38.93
CA GLU A 60 1.67 -4.77 -39.44
C GLU A 60 1.25 -5.88 -40.40
N ALA A 61 0.25 -6.69 -40.03
CA ALA A 61 -0.31 -7.73 -40.91
C ALA A 61 -0.84 -7.16 -42.23
N LEU A 62 -1.50 -6.00 -42.22
CA LEU A 62 -1.98 -5.36 -43.45
C LEU A 62 -0.85 -4.81 -44.33
N ASP A 63 0.27 -4.38 -43.73
CA ASP A 63 1.46 -3.98 -44.48
C ASP A 63 2.11 -5.18 -45.18
N ASP A 64 2.15 -6.34 -44.52
CA ASP A 64 2.63 -7.61 -45.08
C ASP A 64 1.70 -8.15 -46.18
N ILE A 65 0.39 -8.19 -45.92
CA ILE A 65 -0.63 -8.55 -46.91
C ILE A 65 -0.49 -7.69 -48.16
N ARG A 66 -0.28 -6.38 -48.01
CA ARG A 66 -0.06 -5.48 -49.13
C ARG A 66 1.17 -5.85 -49.95
N ALA A 67 2.29 -6.17 -49.30
CA ALA A 67 3.49 -6.61 -50.01
C ALA A 67 3.22 -7.88 -50.81
N HIS A 68 2.61 -8.89 -50.19
CA HIS A 68 2.29 -10.17 -50.83
C HIS A 68 1.27 -10.03 -51.96
N VAL A 69 0.20 -9.28 -51.75
CA VAL A 69 -0.88 -9.07 -52.73
C VAL A 69 -0.38 -8.25 -53.91
N TYR A 70 0.37 -7.17 -53.70
CA TYR A 70 0.89 -6.39 -54.81
C TYR A 70 1.90 -7.19 -55.64
N GLN A 71 2.75 -7.98 -55.00
CA GLN A 71 3.63 -8.89 -55.72
C GLN A 71 2.84 -9.94 -56.53
N ALA A 72 1.82 -10.56 -55.94
CA ALA A 72 0.98 -11.53 -56.64
C ALA A 72 0.15 -10.93 -57.79
N LEU A 73 -0.28 -9.67 -57.65
CA LEU A 73 -1.08 -8.96 -58.66
C LEU A 73 -0.23 -8.37 -59.80
N ASP A 74 1.01 -7.95 -59.51
CA ASP A 74 1.91 -7.32 -60.48
C ASP A 74 2.77 -8.31 -61.27
N GLU A 75 2.79 -9.60 -60.89
CA GLU A 75 3.36 -10.70 -61.68
C GLU A 75 2.51 -10.93 -62.96
N HIS A 76 2.55 -9.96 -63.87
CA HIS A 76 1.93 -10.00 -65.19
C HIS A 76 2.85 -10.68 -66.19
N GLY A 77 2.56 -11.94 -66.49
CA GLY A 77 3.13 -12.63 -67.65
C GLY A 77 3.64 -14.03 -67.31
N SER A 78 3.10 -15.00 -68.04
CA SER A 78 3.34 -16.45 -67.93
C SER A 78 2.73 -17.11 -66.68
N ALA A 79 1.94 -18.16 -66.93
CA ALA A 79 1.29 -19.08 -65.99
C ALA A 79 1.06 -18.60 -64.53
N THR A 80 -0.20 -18.47 -64.12
CA THR A 80 -0.57 -18.42 -62.70
C THR A 80 0.14 -19.53 -61.94
N THR A 81 1.12 -19.17 -61.09
CA THR A 81 1.92 -20.15 -60.35
C THR A 81 1.14 -20.62 -59.12
N GLU A 82 1.39 -21.85 -58.70
CA GLU A 82 0.86 -22.39 -57.44
C GLU A 82 1.27 -21.50 -56.24
N GLU A 83 2.46 -20.89 -56.34
CA GLU A 83 3.00 -19.94 -55.37
C GLU A 83 2.16 -18.65 -55.25
N GLN A 84 1.66 -18.09 -56.36
CA GLN A 84 0.77 -16.91 -56.33
C GLN A 84 -0.53 -17.19 -55.58
N LEU A 85 -1.14 -18.35 -55.84
CA LEU A 85 -2.38 -18.77 -55.19
C LEU A 85 -2.18 -19.04 -53.70
N GLU A 86 -1.06 -19.68 -53.35
CA GLU A 86 -0.71 -19.93 -51.95
C GLU A 86 -0.43 -18.63 -51.19
N ARG A 87 0.20 -17.63 -51.82
CA ARG A 87 0.40 -16.30 -51.22
C ARG A 87 -0.94 -15.58 -50.98
N LEU A 88 -1.86 -15.60 -51.93
CA LEU A 88 -3.19 -15.01 -51.77
C LEU A 88 -4.01 -15.70 -50.67
N ALA A 89 -3.98 -17.04 -50.61
CA ALA A 89 -4.64 -17.80 -49.56
C ALA A 89 -4.04 -17.52 -48.17
N ARG A 90 -2.71 -17.38 -48.08
CA ARG A 90 -2.02 -16.95 -46.85
C ARG A 90 -2.46 -15.54 -46.42
N SER A 91 -2.48 -14.59 -47.34
CA SER A 91 -2.94 -13.22 -47.06
C SER A 91 -4.41 -13.17 -46.62
N ALA A 92 -5.28 -14.01 -47.18
CA ALA A 92 -6.67 -14.13 -46.73
C ALA A 92 -6.77 -14.71 -45.31
N ALA A 93 -5.95 -15.71 -44.97
CA ALA A 93 -5.87 -16.26 -43.61
C ALA A 93 -5.33 -15.23 -42.60
N GLU A 94 -4.29 -14.47 -42.96
CA GLU A 94 -3.72 -13.39 -42.15
C GLU A 94 -4.74 -12.27 -41.91
N ALA A 95 -5.56 -11.92 -42.91
CA ALA A 95 -6.63 -10.94 -42.77
C ALA A 95 -7.70 -11.39 -41.76
N ARG A 96 -8.10 -12.67 -41.78
CA ARG A 96 -9.05 -13.25 -40.81
C ARG A 96 -8.48 -13.31 -39.40
N ASP A 97 -7.21 -13.65 -39.27
CA ASP A 97 -6.52 -13.67 -37.98
C ASP A 97 -6.41 -12.24 -37.40
N ALA A 98 -6.15 -11.24 -38.24
CA ALA A 98 -6.23 -9.83 -37.85
C ALA A 98 -7.66 -9.41 -37.46
N ALA A 99 -8.69 -9.90 -38.17
CA ALA A 99 -10.11 -9.67 -37.87
C ALA A 99 -10.49 -10.18 -36.47
N ALA A 100 -9.99 -11.36 -36.09
CA ALA A 100 -10.20 -11.94 -34.76
C ALA A 100 -9.55 -11.12 -33.64
N ARG A 101 -8.40 -10.47 -33.91
CA ARG A 101 -7.67 -9.64 -32.94
C ARG A 101 -8.28 -8.25 -32.75
N VAL A 102 -8.96 -7.70 -33.74
CA VAL A 102 -9.52 -6.34 -33.70
C VAL A 102 -11.02 -6.37 -33.97
N PRO A 103 -11.86 -6.67 -32.95
CA PRO A 103 -13.31 -6.82 -33.11
C PRO A 103 -14.00 -5.61 -33.76
N ARG A 104 -13.50 -4.39 -33.51
CA ARG A 104 -14.03 -3.17 -34.11
C ARG A 104 -13.86 -3.09 -35.63
N MET A 105 -12.88 -3.81 -36.19
CA MET A 105 -12.56 -3.82 -37.62
C MET A 105 -12.85 -5.18 -38.27
N GLN A 106 -13.50 -6.09 -37.54
CA GLN A 106 -13.72 -7.47 -37.96
C GLN A 106 -14.44 -7.55 -39.32
N ASP A 107 -15.54 -6.83 -39.49
CA ASP A 107 -16.36 -6.83 -40.71
C ASP A 107 -15.56 -6.40 -41.96
N ARG A 108 -14.72 -5.36 -41.82
CA ARG A 108 -13.85 -4.88 -42.91
C ARG A 108 -12.76 -5.88 -43.26
N LEU A 109 -12.09 -6.43 -42.25
CA LEU A 109 -11.00 -7.39 -42.45
C LEU A 109 -11.51 -8.73 -43.00
N GLU A 110 -12.71 -9.15 -42.62
CA GLU A 110 -13.37 -10.33 -43.20
C GLU A 110 -13.76 -10.06 -44.66
N THR A 111 -14.31 -8.87 -44.97
CA THR A 111 -14.61 -8.46 -46.35
C THR A 111 -13.35 -8.49 -47.23
N LEU A 112 -12.21 -8.03 -46.70
CA LEU A 112 -10.92 -8.12 -47.40
C LEU A 112 -10.52 -9.58 -47.65
N ALA A 113 -10.64 -10.46 -46.65
CA ALA A 113 -10.33 -11.88 -46.77
C ALA A 113 -11.23 -12.57 -47.81
N GLU A 114 -12.53 -12.29 -47.80
CA GLU A 114 -13.50 -12.81 -48.78
C GLU A 114 -13.16 -12.36 -50.21
N ARG A 115 -12.76 -11.09 -50.38
CA ARG A 115 -12.34 -10.58 -51.69
C ARG A 115 -11.04 -11.23 -52.18
N LEU A 116 -10.09 -11.50 -51.28
CA LEU A 116 -8.85 -12.20 -51.61
C LEU A 116 -9.13 -13.64 -52.06
N ASP A 117 -9.99 -14.35 -51.35
CA ASP A 117 -10.41 -15.71 -51.73
C ASP A 117 -11.18 -15.73 -53.06
N ALA A 118 -12.08 -14.78 -53.27
CA ALA A 118 -12.81 -14.62 -54.53
C ALA A 118 -11.85 -14.36 -55.70
N HIS A 119 -10.83 -13.53 -55.50
CA HIS A 119 -9.81 -13.29 -56.52
C HIS A 119 -8.94 -14.53 -56.78
N GLY A 120 -8.53 -15.25 -55.74
CA GLY A 120 -7.82 -16.53 -55.87
C GLY A 120 -8.63 -17.59 -56.64
N ALA A 121 -9.93 -17.69 -56.37
CA ALA A 121 -10.83 -18.58 -57.09
C ALA A 121 -10.96 -18.21 -58.58
N LEU A 122 -11.04 -16.92 -58.91
CA LEU A 122 -11.04 -16.43 -60.29
C LEU A 122 -9.73 -16.76 -61.02
N LEU A 123 -8.58 -16.66 -60.36
CA LEU A 123 -7.28 -17.04 -60.94
C LEU A 123 -7.19 -18.55 -61.20
N LEU A 124 -7.72 -19.38 -60.29
CA LEU A 124 -7.83 -20.83 -60.48
C LEU A 124 -8.72 -21.21 -61.67
N ASP A 125 -9.86 -20.53 -61.82
CA ASP A 125 -10.79 -20.75 -62.92
C ASP A 125 -10.17 -20.32 -64.26
N SER A 126 -9.55 -19.14 -64.31
CA SER A 126 -8.80 -18.67 -65.47
C SER A 126 -7.63 -19.60 -65.83
N ARG A 127 -7.03 -20.32 -64.87
CA ARG A 127 -6.00 -21.32 -65.13
C ARG A 127 -6.58 -22.59 -65.76
N ARG A 128 -7.68 -23.12 -65.21
CA ARG A 128 -8.38 -24.30 -65.75
C ARG A 128 -8.84 -24.06 -67.18
N ASP A 129 -9.40 -22.89 -67.46
CA ASP A 129 -9.82 -22.50 -68.82
C ASP A 129 -8.66 -22.41 -69.83
N ARG A 130 -7.44 -22.08 -69.37
CA ARG A 130 -6.24 -22.10 -70.21
C ARG A 130 -5.72 -23.52 -70.46
N GLU A 131 -5.92 -24.43 -69.52
CA GLU A 131 -5.53 -25.84 -69.63
C GLU A 131 -6.56 -26.66 -70.45
N SER A 132 -7.84 -26.26 -70.47
CA SER A 132 -8.88 -26.85 -71.33
C SER A 132 -8.85 -26.28 -72.75
N VAL A 133 -8.25 -27.02 -73.69
CA VAL A 133 -8.14 -26.64 -75.11
C VAL A 133 -9.48 -26.76 -75.88
N THR A 134 -10.59 -27.07 -75.22
CA THR A 134 -11.92 -27.18 -75.83
C THR A 134 -12.90 -26.16 -75.22
N PRO A 135 -13.49 -25.24 -76.02
CA PRO A 135 -14.45 -24.29 -75.49
C PRO A 135 -15.69 -25.03 -74.97
N PRO A 136 -16.31 -24.58 -73.86
CA PRO A 136 -17.53 -25.20 -73.38
C PRO A 136 -18.63 -25.07 -74.45
N LEU A 137 -19.26 -26.19 -74.83
CA LEU A 137 -20.38 -26.24 -75.81
C LEU A 137 -21.44 -25.12 -75.66
N PRO A 138 -21.77 -24.64 -74.44
CA PRO A 138 -22.66 -23.49 -74.24
C PRO A 138 -22.20 -22.17 -74.86
N LEU A 139 -20.88 -21.94 -75.01
CA LEU A 139 -20.34 -20.70 -75.58
C LEU A 139 -20.47 -20.70 -77.11
N VAL A 140 -20.18 -21.83 -77.74
CA VAL A 140 -20.30 -22.03 -79.19
C VAL A 140 -21.76 -21.90 -79.63
N SER A 141 -22.68 -22.51 -78.87
CA SER A 141 -24.13 -22.39 -79.12
C SER A 141 -24.66 -20.98 -78.89
N ARG A 142 -24.18 -20.25 -77.87
CA ARG A 142 -24.54 -18.83 -77.68
C ARG A 142 -24.02 -17.91 -78.78
N LEU A 143 -22.81 -18.18 -79.29
CA LEU A 143 -22.23 -17.41 -80.40
C LEU A 143 -22.94 -17.71 -81.74
N LEU A 144 -23.36 -18.96 -81.96
CA LEU A 144 -24.20 -19.33 -83.11
C LEU A 144 -25.60 -18.71 -83.02
N ALA A 145 -26.23 -18.74 -81.85
CA ALA A 145 -27.52 -18.10 -81.61
C ALA A 145 -27.45 -16.57 -81.76
N TRP A 146 -26.35 -15.94 -81.32
CA TRP A 146 -26.11 -14.52 -81.54
C TRP A 146 -25.93 -14.19 -83.02
N ARG A 147 -25.19 -15.03 -83.77
CA ARG A 147 -25.03 -14.89 -85.22
C ARG A 147 -26.38 -14.99 -85.96
N GLU A 148 -27.24 -15.94 -85.59
CA GLU A 148 -28.58 -16.07 -86.18
C GLU A 148 -29.47 -14.88 -85.81
N ALA A 149 -29.47 -14.44 -84.56
CA ALA A 149 -30.25 -13.29 -84.10
C ALA A 149 -29.89 -11.99 -84.81
N VAL A 150 -28.58 -11.71 -84.99
CA VAL A 150 -28.11 -10.53 -85.74
C VAL A 150 -28.50 -10.61 -87.22
N SER A 151 -28.52 -11.81 -87.80
CA SER A 151 -28.91 -12.00 -89.21
C SER A 151 -30.43 -11.82 -89.42
N GLU A 152 -31.27 -12.32 -88.51
CA GLU A 152 -32.72 -12.14 -88.58
C GLU A 152 -33.12 -10.69 -88.30
N GLU A 153 -32.51 -10.03 -87.30
CA GLU A 153 -32.83 -8.64 -86.96
C GLU A 153 -32.48 -7.68 -88.12
N SER A 154 -31.40 -7.97 -88.84
CA SER A 154 -31.00 -7.22 -90.04
C SER A 154 -31.96 -7.42 -91.23
N LEU A 155 -32.40 -8.67 -91.46
CA LEU A 155 -33.36 -9.00 -92.53
C LEU A 155 -34.75 -8.44 -92.23
N HIS A 156 -35.18 -8.52 -90.98
CA HIS A 156 -36.52 -8.10 -90.55
C HIS A 156 -36.65 -6.57 -90.45
N TRP A 157 -35.53 -5.85 -90.26
CA TRP A 157 -35.47 -4.39 -90.39
C TRP A 157 -35.59 -3.93 -91.86
N LEU A 158 -34.93 -4.64 -92.79
CA LEU A 158 -34.99 -4.39 -94.24
C LEU A 158 -36.39 -4.66 -94.83
N GLU A 159 -37.08 -5.71 -94.38
CA GLU A 159 -38.46 -5.99 -94.79
C GLU A 159 -39.47 -4.91 -94.33
N ARG A 160 -39.18 -4.23 -93.21
CA ARG A 160 -40.05 -3.18 -92.65
C ARG A 160 -39.81 -1.79 -93.24
N HIS A 161 -38.71 -1.57 -93.97
CA HIS A 161 -38.35 -0.27 -94.54
C HIS A 161 -37.94 -0.38 -96.03
N PRO A 162 -38.87 -0.73 -96.94
CA PRO A 162 -38.57 -1.03 -98.35
C PRO A 162 -38.13 0.20 -99.17
N ASP A 163 -38.36 1.42 -98.69
CA ASP A 163 -38.05 2.67 -99.40
C ASP A 163 -36.84 3.42 -98.81
N ALA A 164 -36.02 2.76 -97.98
CA ALA A 164 -34.82 3.37 -97.41
C ALA A 164 -33.80 3.74 -98.51
N ASN A 165 -33.54 5.04 -98.65
CA ASN A 165 -32.69 5.62 -99.67
C ASN A 165 -31.24 5.10 -99.54
N LEU A 166 -30.77 4.41 -100.59
CA LEU A 166 -29.62 3.50 -100.59
C LEU A 166 -28.23 4.15 -100.35
N SER A 167 -28.19 5.43 -99.97
CA SER A 167 -26.98 6.25 -99.77
C SER A 167 -26.64 6.49 -98.29
N GLU A 168 -27.61 6.48 -97.37
CA GLU A 168 -27.37 6.63 -95.93
C GLU A 168 -27.20 5.27 -95.23
N THR A 169 -27.90 4.24 -95.73
CA THR A 169 -27.67 2.83 -95.33
C THR A 169 -26.33 2.30 -95.82
N THR A 170 -25.76 2.86 -96.89
CA THR A 170 -24.39 2.52 -97.31
C THR A 170 -23.35 2.99 -96.30
N GLU A 171 -23.54 4.11 -95.60
CA GLU A 171 -22.50 4.67 -94.73
C GLU A 171 -22.35 3.88 -93.42
N GLU A 172 -23.46 3.36 -92.89
CA GLU A 172 -23.46 2.46 -91.73
C GLU A 172 -22.97 1.04 -92.09
N LEU A 173 -23.37 0.53 -93.26
CA LEU A 173 -22.87 -0.74 -93.81
C LEU A 173 -21.41 -0.66 -94.25
N ILE A 174 -20.93 0.51 -94.72
CA ILE A 174 -19.52 0.77 -95.03
C ILE A 174 -18.71 0.92 -93.75
N ARG A 175 -19.24 1.49 -92.66
CA ARG A 175 -18.57 1.48 -91.34
C ARG A 175 -18.42 0.08 -90.77
N LEU A 176 -19.50 -0.71 -90.78
CA LEU A 176 -19.47 -2.11 -90.37
C LEU A 176 -18.52 -2.93 -91.26
N ARG A 177 -18.50 -2.65 -92.57
CA ARG A 177 -17.58 -3.27 -93.52
C ARG A 177 -16.12 -2.83 -93.35
N GLU A 178 -15.82 -1.57 -93.07
CA GLU A 178 -14.45 -1.10 -92.76
C GLU A 178 -13.95 -1.69 -91.44
N GLN A 179 -14.83 -1.90 -90.46
CA GLN A 179 -14.49 -2.54 -89.19
C GLN A 179 -14.22 -4.05 -89.36
N ILE A 180 -14.84 -4.68 -90.37
CA ILE A 180 -14.56 -6.05 -90.82
C ILE A 180 -13.28 -6.11 -91.69
N ASP A 181 -13.10 -5.16 -92.63
CA ASP A 181 -11.98 -5.10 -93.59
C ASP A 181 -10.63 -4.74 -92.93
N ARG A 182 -10.62 -4.13 -91.74
CA ARG A 182 -9.39 -3.92 -90.94
C ARG A 182 -8.85 -5.19 -90.28
N THR A 183 -9.55 -6.33 -90.41
CA THR A 183 -9.03 -7.65 -90.03
C THR A 183 -9.20 -8.65 -91.19
N PRO A 184 -8.45 -8.49 -92.31
CA PRO A 184 -8.81 -9.10 -93.59
C PRO A 184 -8.41 -10.57 -93.79
N ASP A 185 -7.93 -11.28 -92.76
CA ASP A 185 -7.43 -12.67 -92.93
C ASP A 185 -8.39 -13.77 -92.45
N LEU A 186 -9.66 -13.48 -92.13
CA LEU A 186 -10.57 -14.48 -91.53
C LEU A 186 -11.84 -14.83 -92.30
N LEU A 187 -12.03 -14.35 -93.53
CA LEU A 187 -13.29 -14.56 -94.26
C LEU A 187 -13.10 -15.00 -95.72
N ILE A 188 -12.41 -16.13 -95.96
CA ILE A 188 -12.60 -16.91 -97.20
C ILE A 188 -12.56 -18.42 -96.90
N GLY A 189 -13.71 -19.09 -97.09
CA GLY A 189 -13.77 -20.51 -97.46
C GLY A 189 -14.50 -21.45 -96.48
N PRO A 190 -15.32 -22.43 -96.94
CA PRO A 190 -15.94 -23.48 -96.13
C PRO A 190 -14.95 -24.50 -95.52
N ALA A 191 -13.65 -24.18 -95.51
CA ALA A 191 -12.55 -25.05 -95.10
C ALA A 191 -11.54 -24.33 -94.17
N LEU A 192 -11.95 -23.23 -93.53
CA LEU A 192 -11.26 -22.71 -92.35
C LEU A 192 -11.64 -23.61 -91.18
N SER A 193 -10.72 -24.49 -90.80
CA SER A 193 -10.90 -25.50 -89.77
C SER A 193 -11.51 -24.89 -88.50
N GLU A 194 -12.37 -25.68 -87.85
CA GLU A 194 -12.96 -25.45 -86.53
C GLU A 194 -11.99 -24.75 -85.55
N HIS A 195 -10.69 -24.99 -85.69
CA HIS A 195 -9.58 -24.39 -84.94
C HIS A 195 -9.44 -22.85 -85.01
N ILE A 196 -9.77 -22.17 -86.12
CA ILE A 196 -9.54 -20.71 -86.24
C ILE A 196 -10.69 -19.91 -85.62
N TRP A 197 -11.93 -20.40 -85.71
CA TRP A 197 -13.07 -19.85 -84.96
C TRP A 197 -12.98 -20.16 -83.46
N VAL A 198 -12.52 -21.36 -83.10
CA VAL A 198 -12.12 -21.68 -81.72
C VAL A 198 -11.03 -20.71 -81.27
N GLY A 199 -10.02 -20.41 -82.09
CA GLY A 199 -8.97 -19.45 -81.76
C GLY A 199 -9.44 -18.01 -81.54
N ALA A 200 -10.33 -17.47 -82.39
CA ALA A 200 -10.90 -16.13 -82.23
C ALA A 200 -11.85 -16.04 -81.03
N GLY A 201 -12.70 -17.06 -80.82
CA GLY A 201 -13.58 -17.18 -79.66
C GLY A 201 -12.80 -17.34 -78.34
N VAL A 202 -11.76 -18.17 -78.35
CA VAL A 202 -10.80 -18.32 -77.23
C VAL A 202 -10.06 -17.01 -76.97
N GLY A 203 -9.67 -16.26 -78.01
CA GLY A 203 -9.04 -14.96 -77.88
C GLY A 203 -9.97 -13.86 -77.33
N ALA A 204 -11.26 -13.88 -77.67
CA ALA A 204 -12.27 -12.99 -77.11
C ALA A 204 -12.62 -13.36 -75.66
N ALA A 205 -12.83 -14.65 -75.37
CA ALA A 205 -13.05 -15.17 -74.02
C ALA A 205 -11.85 -14.88 -73.09
N ARG A 206 -10.62 -15.04 -73.59
CA ARG A 206 -9.39 -14.74 -72.85
C ARG A 206 -9.25 -13.25 -72.53
N ARG A 207 -9.66 -12.36 -73.44
CA ARG A 207 -9.71 -10.92 -73.19
C ARG A 207 -10.77 -10.56 -72.15
N ALA A 208 -11.99 -11.07 -72.30
CA ALA A 208 -13.05 -10.86 -71.31
C ALA A 208 -12.65 -11.38 -69.91
N MET A 209 -12.03 -12.56 -69.83
CA MET A 209 -11.51 -13.09 -68.56
C MET A 209 -10.37 -12.23 -67.99
N SER A 210 -9.47 -11.72 -68.84
CA SER A 210 -8.41 -10.79 -68.43
C SER A 210 -8.97 -9.49 -67.84
N ASP A 211 -10.06 -8.96 -68.41
CA ASP A 211 -10.72 -7.76 -67.91
C ASP A 211 -11.41 -8.01 -66.55
N VAL A 212 -12.07 -9.17 -66.37
CA VAL A 212 -12.67 -9.59 -65.10
C VAL A 212 -11.60 -9.79 -64.00
N VAL A 213 -10.47 -10.42 -64.35
CA VAL A 213 -9.33 -10.58 -63.41
C VAL A 213 -8.74 -9.21 -63.05
N ALA A 214 -8.57 -8.30 -64.00
CA ALA A 214 -8.09 -6.94 -63.74
C ALA A 214 -9.06 -6.13 -62.85
N GLU A 215 -10.37 -6.25 -63.09
CA GLU A 215 -11.39 -5.59 -62.26
C GLU A 215 -11.42 -6.14 -60.82
N SER A 216 -11.31 -7.46 -60.65
CA SER A 216 -11.23 -8.08 -59.32
C SER A 216 -9.95 -7.68 -58.57
N ALA A 217 -8.81 -7.62 -59.26
CA ALA A 217 -7.55 -7.11 -58.71
C ALA A 217 -7.69 -5.65 -58.25
N ALA A 218 -8.34 -4.79 -59.04
CA ALA A 218 -8.61 -3.40 -58.65
C ALA A 218 -9.48 -3.30 -57.40
N LYS A 219 -10.52 -4.15 -57.27
CA LYS A 219 -11.37 -4.23 -56.07
C LYS A 219 -10.59 -4.69 -54.83
N VAL A 220 -9.72 -5.68 -54.96
CA VAL A 220 -8.83 -6.13 -53.86
C VAL A 220 -7.88 -5.01 -53.43
N ARG A 221 -7.21 -4.35 -54.38
CA ARG A 221 -6.31 -3.22 -54.09
C ARG A 221 -7.04 -2.09 -53.37
N PHE A 222 -8.26 -1.77 -53.80
CA PHE A 222 -9.08 -0.74 -53.17
C PHE A 222 -9.46 -1.11 -51.72
N GLU A 223 -9.99 -2.33 -51.51
CA GLU A 223 -10.40 -2.78 -50.16
C GLU A 223 -9.22 -2.89 -49.20
N LEU A 224 -8.05 -3.29 -49.71
CA LEU A 224 -6.83 -3.36 -48.91
C LEU A 224 -6.34 -1.96 -48.52
N ALA A 225 -6.38 -1.01 -49.47
CA ALA A 225 -5.98 0.37 -49.22
C ALA A 225 -6.91 1.06 -48.21
N SER A 226 -8.23 0.86 -48.31
CA SER A 226 -9.20 1.39 -47.34
C SER A 226 -8.99 0.76 -45.96
N SER A 227 -8.96 -0.57 -45.87
CA SER A 227 -8.77 -1.28 -44.61
C SER A 227 -7.49 -0.88 -43.88
N ARG A 228 -6.38 -0.72 -44.62
CA ARG A 228 -5.10 -0.24 -44.09
C ARG A 228 -5.20 1.19 -43.57
N HIS A 229 -5.84 2.09 -44.32
CA HIS A 229 -6.03 3.47 -43.89
C HIS A 229 -6.87 3.54 -42.60
N ASP A 230 -7.93 2.75 -42.51
CA ASP A 230 -8.81 2.69 -41.35
C ASP A 230 -8.10 2.13 -40.10
N VAL A 231 -7.35 1.03 -40.24
CA VAL A 231 -6.58 0.46 -39.13
C VAL A 231 -5.45 1.39 -38.68
N SER A 232 -4.73 2.02 -39.62
CA SER A 232 -3.63 2.95 -39.31
C SER A 232 -4.13 4.24 -38.65
N SER A 233 -5.25 4.79 -39.10
CA SER A 233 -5.89 5.96 -38.46
C SER A 233 -6.42 5.62 -37.06
N ALA A 234 -7.01 4.43 -36.87
CA ALA A 234 -7.42 3.95 -35.56
C ALA A 234 -6.23 3.74 -34.61
N TYR A 235 -5.13 3.15 -35.10
CA TYR A 235 -3.90 2.94 -34.34
C TYR A 235 -3.26 4.27 -33.90
N SER A 236 -3.10 5.22 -34.82
CA SER A 236 -2.52 6.53 -34.50
C SER A 236 -3.38 7.34 -33.52
N ALA A 237 -4.71 7.30 -33.67
CA ALA A 237 -5.63 7.90 -32.71
C ALA A 237 -5.53 7.25 -31.31
N ALA A 238 -5.49 5.92 -31.25
CA ALA A 238 -5.39 5.19 -29.97
C ALA A 238 -4.02 5.41 -29.30
N SER A 239 -2.93 5.46 -30.08
CA SER A 239 -1.58 5.75 -29.57
C SER A 239 -1.46 7.17 -29.00
N ALA A 240 -2.09 8.16 -29.66
CA ALA A 240 -2.15 9.53 -29.14
C ALA A 240 -2.90 9.64 -27.81
N LEU A 241 -3.98 8.87 -27.64
CA LEU A 241 -4.70 8.79 -26.36
C LEU A 241 -3.80 8.23 -25.25
N ILE A 242 -3.04 7.16 -25.53
CA ILE A 242 -2.09 6.59 -24.55
C ILE A 242 -1.05 7.63 -24.14
N GLY A 243 -0.45 8.36 -25.10
CA GLY A 243 0.54 9.39 -24.79
C GLY A 243 0.03 10.43 -23.78
N ASN A 244 -1.20 10.92 -23.98
CA ASN A 244 -1.83 11.88 -23.06
C ASN A 244 -2.21 11.25 -21.71
N THR A 245 -2.60 9.98 -21.69
CA THR A 245 -2.89 9.27 -20.42
C THR A 245 -1.64 8.98 -19.61
N VAL A 246 -0.49 8.72 -20.25
CA VAL A 246 0.79 8.53 -19.57
C VAL A 246 1.24 9.83 -18.92
N GLU A 247 1.15 10.97 -19.61
CA GLU A 247 1.49 12.27 -19.02
C GLU A 247 0.55 12.63 -17.87
N SER A 248 -0.73 12.28 -18.00
CA SER A 248 -1.70 12.45 -16.92
C SER A 248 -1.38 11.54 -15.72
N ALA A 249 -0.95 10.29 -15.97
CA ALA A 249 -0.58 9.33 -14.94
C ALA A 249 0.61 9.83 -14.10
N ASP A 250 1.62 10.45 -14.72
CA ASP A 250 2.73 11.07 -13.99
C ASP A 250 2.24 12.19 -13.04
N ARG A 251 1.34 13.06 -13.50
CA ARG A 251 0.75 14.11 -12.66
C ARG A 251 -0.06 13.53 -11.49
N TYR A 252 -0.78 12.43 -11.72
CA TYR A 252 -1.51 11.73 -10.66
C TYR A 252 -0.57 11.09 -9.63
N LEU A 253 0.50 10.42 -10.07
CA LEU A 253 1.50 9.84 -9.17
C LEU A 253 2.17 10.93 -8.33
N ILE A 254 2.56 12.05 -8.93
CA ILE A 254 3.13 13.19 -8.21
C ILE A 254 2.15 13.74 -7.18
N THR A 255 0.88 13.90 -7.54
CA THR A 255 -0.17 14.38 -6.62
C THR A 255 -0.38 13.41 -5.45
N LEU A 256 -0.38 12.10 -5.73
CA LEU A 256 -0.51 11.05 -4.72
C LEU A 256 0.67 11.10 -3.73
N VAL A 257 1.90 11.17 -4.24
CA VAL A 257 3.12 11.30 -3.41
C VAL A 257 3.07 12.58 -2.57
N LEU A 258 2.67 13.72 -3.15
CA LEU A 258 2.58 14.99 -2.44
C LEU A 258 1.55 14.94 -1.31
N LEU A 259 0.37 14.35 -1.56
CA LEU A 259 -0.68 14.17 -0.56
C LEU A 259 -0.19 13.30 0.61
N THR A 260 0.53 12.21 0.30
CA THR A 260 1.14 11.33 1.30
C THR A 260 2.18 12.06 2.12
N LEU A 261 3.02 12.90 1.50
CA LEU A 261 4.03 13.70 2.18
C LEU A 261 3.39 14.70 3.16
N VAL A 262 2.38 15.45 2.71
CA VAL A 262 1.63 16.39 3.57
C VAL A 262 1.03 15.64 4.77
N TYR A 263 0.49 14.45 4.53
CA TYR A 263 -0.08 13.64 5.60
C TYR A 263 0.97 13.17 6.62
N ILE A 264 2.13 12.70 6.16
CA ILE A 264 3.25 12.31 7.05
C ILE A 264 3.68 13.50 7.89
N VAL A 265 3.83 14.67 7.29
CA VAL A 265 4.17 15.91 7.99
C VAL A 265 3.16 16.18 9.11
N VAL A 266 1.86 16.15 8.81
CA VAL A 266 0.80 16.34 9.82
C VAL A 266 0.92 15.33 10.97
N LEU A 267 1.19 14.06 10.67
CA LEU A 267 1.33 13.03 11.69
C LEU A 267 2.56 13.26 12.58
N VAL A 268 3.70 13.63 11.97
CA VAL A 268 4.96 13.90 12.65
C VAL A 268 4.86 15.09 13.60
N PHE A 269 4.07 16.12 13.27
CA PHE A 269 3.88 17.27 14.16
C PHE A 269 2.83 17.03 15.24
N ILE A 270 1.70 16.38 14.92
CA ILE A 270 0.60 16.26 15.89
C ILE A 270 0.85 15.15 16.92
N VAL A 271 1.43 14.01 16.53
CA VAL A 271 1.60 12.86 17.44
C VAL A 271 2.50 13.18 18.64
N PRO A 272 3.69 13.82 18.47
CA PRO A 272 4.56 14.12 19.60
C PRO A 272 3.92 15.04 20.63
N GLU A 273 3.24 16.10 20.19
CA GLU A 273 2.60 17.06 21.08
C GLU A 273 1.41 16.45 21.84
N ARG A 274 0.61 15.61 21.18
CA ARG A 274 -0.65 15.10 21.74
C ARG A 274 -0.52 13.78 22.50
N LEU A 275 0.52 12.99 22.24
CA LEU A 275 0.69 11.64 22.82
C LEU A 275 2.01 11.51 23.56
N VAL A 276 3.12 11.83 22.89
CA VAL A 276 4.45 11.55 23.44
C VAL A 276 4.77 12.49 24.61
N ALA A 277 4.45 13.77 24.50
CA ALA A 277 4.73 14.74 25.56
C ALA A 277 3.97 14.45 26.87
N PRO A 278 2.63 14.25 26.89
CA PRO A 278 1.91 13.90 28.11
C PRO A 278 2.39 12.57 28.72
N LEU A 279 2.69 11.57 27.88
CA LEU A 279 3.18 10.27 28.33
C LEU A 279 4.57 10.38 28.97
N ARG A 280 5.50 11.14 28.37
CA ARG A 280 6.82 11.40 28.96
C ARG A 280 6.72 12.15 30.28
N HIS A 281 5.80 13.10 30.39
CA HIS A 281 5.56 13.83 31.64
C HIS A 281 5.10 12.88 32.75
N LEU A 282 4.06 12.08 32.50
CA LEU A 282 3.55 11.09 33.47
C LEU A 282 4.61 10.06 33.85
N ALA A 283 5.37 9.55 32.88
CA ALA A 283 6.48 8.63 33.14
C ALA A 283 7.56 9.28 34.03
N SER A 284 7.86 10.57 33.84
CA SER A 284 8.81 11.30 34.67
C SER A 284 8.33 11.46 36.12
N VAL A 285 7.01 11.66 36.33
CA VAL A 285 6.41 11.74 37.68
C VAL A 285 6.54 10.40 38.38
N VAL A 286 6.12 9.31 37.72
CA VAL A 286 6.25 7.94 38.26
C VAL A 286 7.71 7.59 38.59
N HIS A 287 8.65 7.96 37.73
CA HIS A 287 10.07 7.74 37.98
C HIS A 287 10.57 8.48 39.22
N ARG A 288 10.20 9.76 39.40
CA ARG A 288 10.57 10.52 40.61
C ARG A 288 9.94 9.95 41.89
N VAL A 289 8.70 9.47 41.81
CA VAL A 289 8.03 8.78 42.92
C VAL A 289 8.78 7.49 43.30
N SER A 290 9.29 6.74 42.32
CA SER A 290 10.07 5.52 42.58
C SER A 290 11.40 5.79 43.32
N LEU A 291 11.90 7.02 43.25
CA LEU A 291 13.09 7.49 43.98
C LEU A 291 12.76 8.06 45.37
N GLY A 292 11.49 7.98 45.81
CA GLY A 292 11.05 8.47 47.12
C GLY A 292 10.61 9.94 47.15
N HIS A 293 10.55 10.63 46.01
CA HIS A 293 10.06 12.00 45.94
C HIS A 293 8.52 12.02 45.81
N TYR A 294 7.80 11.89 46.92
CA TYR A 294 6.32 11.83 46.91
C TYR A 294 5.62 13.20 46.75
N GLU A 295 6.36 14.29 46.87
CA GLU A 295 5.84 15.67 46.71
C GLU A 295 5.53 16.05 45.25
N VAL A 296 6.06 15.30 44.28
CA VAL A 296 5.88 15.59 42.84
C VAL A 296 4.45 15.29 42.40
N ARG A 297 3.89 16.11 41.51
CA ARG A 297 2.52 15.95 41.00
C ARG A 297 2.46 15.86 39.48
N ALA A 298 1.56 15.03 38.97
CA ALA A 298 1.15 15.04 37.58
C ALA A 298 0.32 16.29 37.31
N HIS A 299 0.70 17.06 36.30
CA HIS A 299 -0.03 18.26 35.90
C HIS A 299 -1.16 17.84 34.97
N THR A 300 -2.40 18.08 35.37
CA THR A 300 -3.60 17.55 34.71
C THR A 300 -4.32 18.62 33.90
N GLU A 301 -3.60 19.33 33.03
CA GLU A 301 -4.21 20.29 32.11
C GLU A 301 -5.08 19.61 31.04
N HIS A 302 -4.83 18.32 30.80
CA HIS A 302 -5.54 17.52 29.81
C HIS A 302 -6.86 17.03 30.39
N ARG A 303 -7.98 17.22 29.69
CA ARG A 303 -9.31 16.70 30.06
C ARG A 303 -9.64 15.35 29.41
N ASP A 304 -8.62 14.53 29.19
CA ASP A 304 -8.72 13.23 28.52
C ASP A 304 -8.11 12.12 29.39
N GLU A 305 -7.88 10.94 28.81
CA GLU A 305 -7.43 9.75 29.53
C GLU A 305 -6.09 9.98 30.26
N PHE A 306 -5.20 10.82 29.72
CA PHE A 306 -3.95 11.17 30.40
C PHE A 306 -4.21 12.08 31.61
N GLY A 307 -5.19 12.97 31.51
CA GLY A 307 -5.67 13.78 32.63
C GLY A 307 -6.22 12.93 33.76
N ALA A 308 -7.17 12.05 33.44
CA ALA A 308 -7.77 11.14 34.41
C ALA A 308 -6.73 10.23 35.08
N PHE A 309 -5.72 9.79 34.33
CA PHE A 309 -4.58 9.05 34.89
C PHE A 309 -3.74 9.92 35.83
N GLY A 310 -3.43 11.16 35.44
CA GLY A 310 -2.70 12.10 36.29
C GLY A 310 -3.45 12.41 37.60
N GLU A 311 -4.78 12.56 37.55
CA GLU A 311 -5.61 12.76 38.74
C GLU A 311 -5.58 11.54 39.67
N SER A 312 -5.72 10.34 39.10
CA SER A 312 -5.66 9.09 39.87
C SER A 312 -4.27 8.88 40.50
N LEU A 313 -3.20 9.22 39.76
CA LEU A 313 -1.83 9.17 40.26
C LEU A 313 -1.64 10.16 41.43
N ASN A 314 -2.14 11.39 41.30
CA ASN A 314 -2.06 12.38 42.38
C ASN A 314 -2.80 11.91 43.64
N HIS A 315 -3.99 11.33 43.50
CA HIS A 315 -4.74 10.78 44.63
C HIS A 315 -4.00 9.64 45.33
N MET A 316 -3.34 8.75 44.56
CA MET A 316 -2.48 7.71 45.13
C MET A 316 -1.31 8.33 45.93
N LEU A 317 -0.69 9.40 45.41
CA LEU A 317 0.40 10.09 46.11
C LEU A 317 -0.06 10.76 47.40
N ASP A 318 -1.27 11.32 47.43
CA ASP A 318 -1.87 11.83 48.68
C ASP A 318 -2.00 10.74 49.75
N GLN A 319 -2.43 9.54 49.34
CA GLN A 319 -2.55 8.40 50.25
C GLN A 319 -1.18 7.92 50.75
N VAL A 320 -0.16 7.91 49.88
CA VAL A 320 1.21 7.55 50.28
C VAL A 320 1.76 8.53 51.31
N LEU A 321 1.60 9.85 51.09
CA LEU A 321 2.02 10.89 52.03
C LEU A 321 1.28 10.77 53.36
N ALA A 322 -0.05 10.57 53.33
CA ALA A 322 -0.84 10.37 54.54
C ALA A 322 -0.42 9.12 55.32
N PHE A 323 -0.07 8.03 54.63
CA PHE A 323 0.40 6.81 55.28
C PHE A 323 1.80 6.98 55.89
N ASP A 324 2.70 7.70 55.22
CA ASP A 324 4.03 8.00 55.79
C ASP A 324 3.92 8.85 57.06
N GLU A 325 3.04 9.85 57.07
CA GLU A 325 2.79 10.68 58.25
C GLU A 325 2.19 9.86 59.40
N LEU A 326 1.17 9.04 59.12
CA LEU A 326 0.58 8.14 60.12
C LEU A 326 1.59 7.14 60.68
N LYS A 327 2.50 6.64 59.84
CA LYS A 327 3.56 5.73 60.27
C LYS A 327 4.54 6.44 61.21
N ARG A 328 4.95 7.67 60.90
CA ARG A 328 5.80 8.50 61.78
C ARG A 328 5.12 8.75 63.11
N GLU A 329 3.87 9.18 63.11
CA GLU A 329 3.10 9.45 64.33
C GLU A 329 2.98 8.19 65.21
N ARG A 330 2.69 7.02 64.62
CA ARG A 330 2.66 5.77 65.39
C ARG A 330 4.00 5.44 66.04
N VAL A 331 5.11 5.60 65.31
CA VAL A 331 6.46 5.38 65.86
C VAL A 331 6.73 6.32 67.05
N TYR A 332 6.35 7.59 66.95
CA TYR A 332 6.46 8.55 68.06
C TYR A 332 5.58 8.18 69.26
N GLN A 333 4.34 7.75 69.02
CA GLN A 333 3.42 7.33 70.07
C GLN A 333 3.92 6.10 70.81
N ASP A 334 4.40 5.08 70.10
CA ASP A 334 4.92 3.86 70.70
C ASP A 334 6.17 4.16 71.55
N ARG A 335 7.06 5.05 71.07
CA ARG A 335 8.20 5.51 71.86
C ARG A 335 7.77 6.23 73.13
N THR A 336 6.79 7.13 73.03
CA THR A 336 6.26 7.87 74.19
C THR A 336 5.60 6.95 75.21
N ARG A 337 4.88 5.91 74.76
CA ARG A 337 4.27 4.91 75.63
C ARG A 337 5.32 4.15 76.43
N ILE A 338 6.40 3.71 75.80
CA ILE A 338 7.50 3.00 76.48
C ILE A 338 8.12 3.88 77.57
N VAL A 339 8.37 5.15 77.29
CA VAL A 339 8.91 6.11 78.28
C VAL A 339 7.96 6.26 79.48
N ARG A 340 6.65 6.43 79.23
CA ARG A 340 5.66 6.57 80.31
C ARG A 340 5.52 5.32 81.18
N LEU A 341 5.64 4.13 80.59
CA LEU A 341 5.66 2.88 81.35
C LEU A 341 6.93 2.77 82.20
N ALA A 342 8.09 3.14 81.66
CA ALA A 342 9.35 3.17 82.41
C ALA A 342 9.31 4.20 83.56
N ASP A 343 8.56 5.30 83.41
CA ASP A 343 8.35 6.32 84.46
C ASP A 343 7.56 5.80 85.68
N LEU A 344 6.87 4.67 85.57
CA LEU A 344 6.20 4.02 86.71
C LEU A 344 7.19 3.27 87.63
N ILE A 345 8.39 2.97 87.14
CA ILE A 345 9.42 2.30 87.92
C ILE A 345 10.05 3.33 88.87
N ALA A 346 9.99 3.06 90.18
CA ALA A 346 10.53 3.95 91.20
C ALA A 346 12.07 4.04 91.11
N ASP A 347 12.73 2.95 90.76
CA ASP A 347 14.18 2.89 90.59
C ASP A 347 14.63 3.72 89.37
N PRO A 348 15.76 4.46 89.45
CA PRO A 348 16.41 5.06 88.30
C PRO A 348 16.77 4.02 87.24
N VAL A 349 16.13 4.11 86.07
CA VAL A 349 16.35 3.21 84.93
C VAL A 349 16.68 4.02 83.68
N ALA A 350 17.71 3.60 82.96
CA ALA A 350 18.03 4.11 81.63
C ALA A 350 18.39 2.98 80.66
N LEU A 351 18.06 3.16 79.39
CA LEU A 351 18.68 2.42 78.30
C LEU A 351 19.76 3.27 77.64
N ILE A 352 20.89 2.64 77.37
CA ILE A 352 21.96 3.21 76.54
C ILE A 352 22.18 2.34 75.31
N ASP A 353 22.54 2.97 74.20
CA ASP A 353 22.91 2.26 72.98
C ASP A 353 24.33 1.66 73.06
N THR A 354 24.76 0.98 71.98
CA THR A 354 26.11 0.40 71.88
C THR A 354 27.23 1.45 71.76
N ARG A 355 26.88 2.72 71.59
CA ARG A 355 27.80 3.88 71.61
C ARG A 355 27.80 4.58 72.97
N LEU A 356 27.19 3.97 74.00
CA LEU A 356 27.08 4.50 75.36
C LEU A 356 26.25 5.79 75.47
N ARG A 357 25.40 6.08 74.48
CA ARG A 357 24.51 7.24 74.48
C ARG A 357 23.15 6.87 75.06
N LEU A 358 22.58 7.76 75.86
CA LEU A 358 21.25 7.60 76.43
C LEU A 358 20.20 7.53 75.32
N SER A 359 19.44 6.44 75.28
CA SER A 359 18.31 6.24 74.37
C SER A 359 16.96 6.36 75.09
N LEU A 360 16.92 6.04 76.39
CA LEU A 360 15.76 6.23 77.26
C LEU A 360 16.22 6.48 78.70
N ALA A 361 15.57 7.38 79.42
CA ALA A 361 15.79 7.58 80.85
C ALA A 361 14.45 7.86 81.53
N ASN A 362 14.10 7.05 82.53
CA ASN A 362 12.85 7.25 83.28
C ASN A 362 12.94 8.49 84.19
N ARG A 363 11.79 8.89 84.74
CA ARG A 363 11.68 10.09 85.60
C ARG A 363 12.62 10.04 86.80
N SER A 364 12.77 8.89 87.44
CA SER A 364 13.68 8.72 88.57
C SER A 364 15.14 8.91 88.18
N PHE A 365 15.54 8.38 87.02
CA PHE A 365 16.87 8.59 86.45
C PHE A 365 17.13 10.05 86.10
N ARG A 366 16.19 10.70 85.42
CA ARG A 366 16.30 12.12 85.08
C ARG A 366 16.43 13.02 86.31
N LYS A 367 15.70 12.70 87.40
CA LYS A 367 15.79 13.40 88.67
C LYS A 367 17.13 13.18 89.37
N LEU A 368 17.62 11.93 89.42
CA LEU A 368 18.89 11.58 90.05
C LEU A 368 20.07 12.31 89.38
N PHE A 369 20.11 12.29 88.05
CA PHE A 369 21.21 12.84 87.24
C PHE A 369 20.98 14.28 86.74
N ALA A 370 19.89 14.94 87.16
CA ALA A 370 19.52 16.30 86.74
C ALA A 370 19.53 16.51 85.21
N LEU A 371 18.99 15.55 84.46
CA LEU A 371 18.94 15.61 83.01
C LEU A 371 17.89 16.62 82.54
N ALA A 372 18.27 17.48 81.61
CA ALA A 372 17.35 18.37 80.90
C ALA A 372 16.51 17.59 79.87
N ASP A 373 15.39 18.17 79.42
CA ASP A 373 14.65 17.64 78.28
C ASP A 373 15.55 17.70 77.03
N GLY A 374 15.65 16.59 76.29
CA GLY A 374 16.63 16.42 75.20
C GLY A 374 17.91 15.65 75.59
N TYR A 375 17.86 14.82 76.63
CA TYR A 375 18.98 13.95 77.05
C TYR A 375 19.34 12.84 76.05
N GLU A 376 18.48 12.56 75.08
CA GLU A 376 18.70 11.57 74.03
C GLU A 376 19.93 12.01 73.23
N ASP A 377 20.97 11.16 73.16
CA ASP A 377 22.31 11.45 72.60
C ASP A 377 23.39 11.94 73.60
N THR A 378 23.06 12.09 74.89
CA THR A 378 24.07 12.36 75.94
C THR A 378 24.90 11.10 76.21
N ASP A 379 26.23 11.22 76.22
CA ASP A 379 27.13 10.13 76.63
C ASP A 379 27.01 9.92 78.14
N ILE A 380 26.74 8.67 78.55
CA ILE A 380 26.53 8.32 79.94
C ILE A 380 27.80 8.53 80.80
N ARG A 381 28.98 8.48 80.17
CA ARG A 381 30.27 8.67 80.85
C ARG A 381 30.46 10.09 81.36
N ASP A 382 29.90 11.08 80.68
CA ASP A 382 30.00 12.49 81.08
C ASP A 382 29.17 12.80 82.34
N ARG A 383 28.25 11.90 82.73
CA ARG A 383 27.32 12.10 83.85
C ARG A 383 27.65 11.25 85.08
N LEU A 384 28.47 10.23 84.90
CA LEU A 384 28.95 9.40 85.97
C LEU A 384 30.41 9.80 86.19
N ASP A 385 30.64 10.65 87.17
CA ASP A 385 31.89 11.31 87.57
C ASP A 385 32.99 10.30 87.99
N SER A 386 33.36 9.44 87.05
CA SER A 386 34.33 8.38 87.16
C SER A 386 35.15 8.44 85.88
N GLY A 387 36.37 8.97 85.96
CA GLY A 387 37.27 9.11 84.81
C GLY A 387 37.42 7.81 84.02
N GLU A 388 37.94 7.90 82.80
CA GLU A 388 37.98 6.83 81.77
C GLU A 388 38.58 5.47 82.21
N GLY A 389 39.11 5.32 83.43
CA GLY A 389 39.58 4.06 84.04
C GLY A 389 38.81 3.57 85.28
N GLY A 390 37.69 4.21 85.65
CA GLY A 390 36.88 3.86 86.83
C GLY A 390 36.23 2.47 86.75
N GLU A 391 35.78 1.94 87.90
CA GLU A 391 35.10 0.64 87.99
C GLU A 391 33.86 0.53 87.09
N LEU A 392 33.17 1.65 86.87
CA LEU A 392 32.02 1.76 85.97
C LEU A 392 32.38 1.60 84.50
N GLY A 393 33.43 2.26 84.02
CA GLY A 393 33.88 2.14 82.62
C GLY A 393 34.24 0.70 82.28
N ARG A 394 34.94 0.02 83.20
CA ARG A 394 35.23 -1.42 83.11
C ARG A 394 33.98 -2.29 83.14
N ALA A 395 32.96 -1.92 83.93
CA ALA A 395 31.69 -2.64 83.99
C ALA A 395 30.85 -2.49 82.70
N LEU A 396 30.78 -1.28 82.13
CA LEU A 396 30.13 -1.01 80.85
C LEU A 396 30.83 -1.76 79.71
N GLU A 397 32.16 -1.73 79.68
CA GLU A 397 32.94 -2.46 78.69
C GLU A 397 32.81 -3.98 78.86
N ALA A 398 32.77 -4.49 80.11
CA ALA A 398 32.52 -5.90 80.37
C ALA A 398 31.11 -6.32 79.91
N ALA A 399 30.09 -5.49 80.11
CA ALA A 399 28.74 -5.76 79.63
C ALA A 399 28.66 -5.74 78.10
N LEU A 400 29.30 -4.77 77.43
CA LEU A 400 29.29 -4.62 75.96
C LEU A 400 30.16 -5.65 75.24
N ARG A 401 31.40 -5.89 75.67
CA ARG A 401 32.33 -6.79 74.98
C ARG A 401 32.20 -8.24 75.44
N ARG A 402 32.02 -8.47 76.75
CA ARG A 402 32.05 -9.82 77.35
C ARG A 402 30.67 -10.44 77.53
N HIS A 403 29.59 -9.75 77.14
CA HIS A 403 28.20 -10.23 77.16
C HIS A 403 27.71 -10.71 78.54
N ARG A 404 28.33 -10.23 79.62
CA ARG A 404 27.97 -10.63 80.98
C ARG A 404 27.20 -9.51 81.68
N PRO A 405 26.04 -9.79 82.29
CA PRO A 405 25.37 -8.82 83.13
C PRO A 405 26.26 -8.49 84.33
N VAL A 406 26.31 -7.21 84.70
CA VAL A 406 26.97 -6.75 85.92
C VAL A 406 25.86 -6.49 86.92
N ARG A 407 25.92 -7.10 88.09
CA ARG A 407 24.87 -6.98 89.11
C ARG A 407 25.42 -6.37 90.38
N ARG A 408 24.68 -5.41 90.95
CA ARG A 408 24.98 -4.76 92.23
C ARG A 408 26.42 -4.24 92.33
N LEU A 409 26.91 -3.60 91.28
CA LEU A 409 28.18 -2.87 91.34
C LEU A 409 27.98 -1.64 92.25
N PRO A 410 28.69 -1.52 93.38
CA PRO A 410 28.59 -0.33 94.20
C PRO A 410 29.13 0.87 93.40
N VAL A 411 28.28 1.88 93.21
CA VAL A 411 28.64 3.10 92.51
C VAL A 411 28.23 4.29 93.35
N THR A 412 29.15 5.23 93.48
CA THR A 412 28.89 6.51 94.13
C THR A 412 28.58 7.53 93.03
N VAL A 413 27.35 8.05 93.02
CA VAL A 413 26.87 8.97 92.00
C VAL A 413 26.68 10.35 92.60
N ASN A 414 27.29 11.37 91.98
CA ASN A 414 27.07 12.77 92.33
C ASN A 414 25.78 13.28 91.68
N GLY A 415 24.69 13.28 92.45
CA GLY A 415 23.40 13.78 92.01
C GLY A 415 23.16 15.25 92.40
N ARG A 416 22.01 15.81 92.00
CA ARG A 416 21.66 17.23 92.28
C ARG A 416 21.49 17.56 93.77
N LEU A 417 21.26 16.55 94.61
CA LEU A 417 20.96 16.67 96.05
C LEU A 417 22.09 16.12 96.93
N GLY A 418 23.24 15.78 96.35
CA GLY A 418 24.40 15.23 97.07
C GLY A 418 24.90 13.92 96.46
N THR A 419 25.90 13.35 97.12
CA THR A 419 26.51 12.07 96.74
C THR A 419 25.64 10.91 97.22
N HIS A 420 25.24 10.02 96.31
CA HIS A 420 24.40 8.86 96.59
C HIS A 420 25.18 7.56 96.37
N ASP A 421 25.22 6.69 97.37
CA ASP A 421 25.75 5.33 97.25
C ASP A 421 24.65 4.38 96.77
N LEU A 422 24.79 3.91 95.53
CA LEU A 422 23.79 3.09 94.86
C LEU A 422 24.41 1.78 94.38
N ALA A 423 23.56 0.78 94.14
CA ALA A 423 23.94 -0.45 93.49
C ALA A 423 23.52 -0.39 92.01
N LEU A 424 24.49 -0.41 91.10
CA LEU A 424 24.24 -0.44 89.66
C LEU A 424 24.15 -1.87 89.15
N THR A 425 23.07 -2.13 88.42
CA THR A 425 22.89 -3.33 87.61
C THR A 425 22.87 -2.95 86.14
N ILE A 426 23.70 -3.63 85.34
CA ILE A 426 23.83 -3.47 83.89
C ILE A 426 23.41 -4.77 83.23
N GLU A 427 22.32 -4.74 82.47
CA GLU A 427 21.82 -5.90 81.72
C GLU A 427 21.91 -5.66 80.21
N PRO A 428 22.69 -6.47 79.46
CA PRO A 428 22.75 -6.35 78.01
C PRO A 428 21.49 -6.90 77.34
N GLY A 429 20.79 -6.05 76.59
CA GLY A 429 19.68 -6.43 75.73
C GLY A 429 20.16 -6.83 74.33
N ARG A 430 19.49 -7.80 73.71
CA ARG A 430 19.85 -8.32 72.39
C ARG A 430 18.83 -7.94 71.31
N ASP A 431 19.30 -7.71 70.09
CA ASP A 431 18.44 -7.61 68.90
C ASP A 431 17.89 -9.00 68.51
N SER A 432 16.96 -9.01 67.55
CA SER A 432 16.41 -10.24 66.95
C SER A 432 17.47 -11.12 66.25
N ALA A 433 18.66 -10.57 65.98
CA ALA A 433 19.81 -11.30 65.43
C ALA A 433 20.76 -11.83 66.53
N GLY A 434 20.42 -11.67 67.81
CA GLY A 434 21.19 -12.18 68.95
C GLY A 434 22.41 -11.35 69.35
N ARG A 435 22.64 -10.18 68.73
CA ARG A 435 23.73 -9.24 69.05
C ARG A 435 23.28 -8.26 70.13
N ILE A 436 24.21 -7.72 70.92
CA ILE A 436 23.88 -6.69 71.90
C ILE A 436 23.41 -5.43 71.17
N ALA A 437 22.20 -4.97 71.51
CA ALA A 437 21.56 -3.81 70.91
C ALA A 437 21.53 -2.60 71.85
N TYR A 438 21.43 -2.85 73.15
CA TYR A 438 21.37 -1.82 74.19
C TYR A 438 21.86 -2.38 75.53
N LEU A 439 22.22 -1.51 76.47
CA LEU A 439 22.38 -1.87 77.87
C LEU A 439 21.29 -1.20 78.70
N LEU A 440 20.67 -1.98 79.58
CA LEU A 440 19.76 -1.48 80.60
C LEU A 440 20.55 -1.20 81.87
N LEU A 441 20.53 0.05 82.32
CA LEU A 441 21.11 0.50 83.58
C LEU A 441 19.99 0.66 84.60
N ARG A 442 20.09 -0.04 85.72
CA ARG A 442 19.19 0.13 86.88
C ARG A 442 20.02 0.47 88.11
N PHE A 443 19.63 1.52 88.82
CA PHE A 443 20.24 1.90 90.09
C PHE A 443 19.27 1.58 91.23
N GLU A 444 19.74 0.85 92.23
CA GLU A 444 18.97 0.52 93.42
C GLU A 444 19.60 1.17 94.65
N PRO A 445 18.80 1.51 95.68
CA PRO A 445 19.32 1.88 96.98
C PRO A 445 20.20 0.75 97.53
N ARG A 446 21.35 1.10 98.10
CA ARG A 446 22.17 0.13 98.82
C ARG A 446 21.47 -0.20 100.13
N GLU A 447 20.81 -1.36 100.21
CA GLU A 447 20.25 -1.83 101.48
C GLU A 447 21.39 -2.01 102.50
N SER A 448 21.26 -1.31 103.64
CA SER A 448 22.03 -1.60 104.84
C SER A 448 21.69 -3.03 105.24
N ALA A 449 22.70 -3.91 105.28
CA ALA A 449 22.55 -5.31 105.69
C ALA A 449 21.92 -5.46 107.08
#